data_AF-D3HQH3-F1
#
_entry.id   AF-D3HQH3-F1
#
_cell.length_a   1.000
_cell.length_b   1.000
_cell.length_c   1.000
_cell.angle_alpha   90.00
_cell.angle_beta   90.00
_cell.angle_gamma   90.00
#
_symmetry.space_group_name_H-M   'P 1'
#
loop_
_entity.id
_entity.type
_entity.pdbx_description
1 polymer ?
#
loop_
_entity_poly.entity_id
_entity_poly.type
_entity_poly.pdbx_seq_one_letter_code
_entity_poly.pdbx_strand_id
1 'polypeptide(L)'
;MLKYYSIFSLAAIVVLLTSCGPIYNTEYSYIPPKSDVAKMCTAQCVQGRNDCEQSCRVDNENCRLRAQQSALFEYKHYKEEQTRMGLPINKTIKDFDRSSSCNNSCHCESTYRECYSTCGGEVREHQVCVAFCDKKA
;
A
#
# COMPACT_ATOMS: atom_id res chain seq x y z
N MET A 1 40.69 -29.25 6.28
CA MET A 1 39.54 -29.22 5.33
C MET A 1 38.40 -28.30 5.82
N LEU A 2 38.00 -28.35 7.10
CA LEU A 2 36.94 -27.47 7.67
C LEU A 2 37.21 -25.96 7.53
N LYS A 3 38.49 -25.54 7.62
CA LYS A 3 38.92 -24.14 7.50
C LYS A 3 38.77 -23.58 6.07
N TYR A 4 38.93 -24.42 5.05
CA TYR A 4 38.71 -24.03 3.64
C TYR A 4 37.22 -23.91 3.31
N TYR A 5 36.37 -24.78 3.86
CA TYR A 5 34.91 -24.68 3.74
C TYR A 5 34.36 -23.38 4.36
N SER A 6 34.88 -23.00 5.54
CA SER A 6 34.46 -21.76 6.22
C SER A 6 34.88 -20.50 5.44
N ILE A 7 36.06 -20.50 4.83
CA ILE A 7 36.52 -19.41 3.95
C ILE A 7 35.70 -19.36 2.65
N PHE A 8 35.36 -20.51 2.08
CA PHE A 8 34.56 -20.60 0.85
C PHE A 8 33.12 -20.10 1.07
N SER A 9 32.52 -20.43 2.22
CA SER A 9 31.22 -19.86 2.63
C SER A 9 31.27 -18.35 2.83
N LEU A 10 32.34 -17.81 3.42
CA LEU A 10 32.48 -16.36 3.60
C LEU A 10 32.63 -15.63 2.26
N ALA A 11 33.41 -16.20 1.33
CA ALA A 11 33.60 -15.63 0.00
C ALA A 11 32.29 -15.65 -0.82
N ALA A 12 31.50 -16.72 -0.72
CA ALA A 12 30.20 -16.80 -1.39
C ALA A 12 29.19 -15.75 -0.90
N ILE A 13 29.18 -15.43 0.41
CA ILE A 13 28.31 -14.40 0.99
C ILE A 13 28.71 -12.99 0.51
N VAL A 14 30.02 -12.72 0.36
CA VAL A 14 30.51 -11.43 -0.14
C VAL A 14 30.11 -11.19 -1.61
N VAL A 15 30.09 -12.23 -2.44
CA VAL A 15 29.66 -12.14 -3.84
C VAL A 15 28.14 -11.88 -3.98
N LEU A 16 27.33 -12.36 -3.04
CA LEU A 16 25.87 -12.14 -3.08
C LEU A 16 25.46 -10.70 -2.70
N LEU A 17 26.33 -9.94 -2.03
CA LEU A 17 26.04 -8.57 -1.60
C LEU A 17 26.35 -7.51 -2.68
N THR A 18 26.95 -7.89 -3.80
CA THR A 18 27.28 -6.95 -4.88
C THR A 18 26.17 -6.76 -5.91
N SER A 19 25.04 -7.48 -5.81
CA SER A 19 23.91 -7.38 -6.75
C SER A 19 22.81 -6.41 -6.32
N CYS A 20 23.16 -5.24 -5.78
CA CYS A 20 22.19 -4.14 -5.57
C CYS A 20 22.11 -3.28 -6.83
N GLY A 21 21.08 -3.49 -7.65
CA GLY A 21 20.80 -2.67 -8.83
C GLY A 21 19.91 -1.44 -8.53
N PRO A 22 19.73 -0.56 -9.52
CA PRO A 22 18.82 0.59 -9.42
C PRO A 22 17.37 0.14 -9.20
N ILE A 23 16.66 0.86 -8.33
CA ILE A 23 15.23 0.70 -8.08
C ILE A 23 14.49 1.76 -8.87
N TYR A 24 13.61 1.33 -9.76
CA TYR A 24 12.74 2.19 -10.55
C TYR A 24 11.33 2.21 -9.98
N ASN A 25 10.66 3.34 -10.16
CA ASN A 25 9.26 3.55 -9.88
C ASN A 25 8.55 4.09 -11.13
N THR A 26 7.28 3.72 -11.28
CA THR A 26 6.44 4.25 -12.35
C THR A 26 5.90 5.62 -11.94
N GLU A 27 6.22 6.65 -12.71
CA GLU A 27 5.64 7.99 -12.59
C GLU A 27 4.80 8.35 -13.81
N TYR A 28 3.85 9.27 -13.62
CA TYR A 28 2.90 9.70 -14.64
C TYR A 28 2.97 11.22 -14.81
N SER A 29 3.01 11.68 -16.06
CA SER A 29 2.88 13.10 -16.41
C SER A 29 1.61 13.33 -17.22
N TYR A 30 1.02 14.51 -17.05
CA TYR A 30 -0.31 14.85 -17.58
C TYR A 30 -0.20 16.08 -18.48
N ILE A 31 -0.62 15.94 -19.74
CA ILE A 31 -0.59 17.03 -20.72
C ILE A 31 -2.03 17.43 -21.02
N PRO A 32 -2.41 18.71 -20.78
CA PRO A 32 -3.79 19.14 -20.94
C PRO A 32 -4.22 19.15 -22.41
N PRO A 33 -5.51 18.88 -22.69
CA PRO A 33 -6.05 18.95 -24.04
C PRO A 33 -6.07 20.39 -24.56
N LYS A 34 -6.02 20.57 -25.89
CA LYS A 34 -6.05 21.89 -26.52
C LYS A 34 -7.41 22.60 -26.40
N SER A 35 -8.51 21.84 -26.38
CA SER A 35 -9.89 22.36 -26.32
C SER A 35 -10.26 22.86 -24.92
N ASP A 36 -10.88 24.04 -24.82
CA ASP A 36 -11.33 24.59 -23.54
C ASP A 36 -12.44 23.76 -22.89
N VAL A 37 -13.31 23.13 -23.69
CA VAL A 37 -14.31 22.16 -23.20
C VAL A 37 -13.63 20.95 -22.57
N ALA A 38 -12.57 20.45 -23.20
CA ALA A 38 -11.81 19.31 -22.71
C ALA A 38 -11.01 19.67 -21.43
N LYS A 39 -10.50 20.90 -21.31
CA LYS A 39 -9.87 21.38 -20.08
C LYS A 39 -10.84 21.36 -18.89
N MET A 40 -12.09 21.82 -19.10
CA MET A 40 -13.12 21.74 -18.08
C MET A 40 -13.42 20.29 -17.68
N CYS A 41 -13.46 19.35 -18.64
CA CYS A 41 -13.59 17.93 -18.36
C CYS A 41 -12.45 17.41 -17.47
N THR A 42 -11.18 17.71 -17.81
CA THR A 42 -10.04 17.29 -16.97
C THR A 42 -10.03 17.92 -15.57
N ALA A 43 -10.61 19.12 -15.40
CA ALA A 43 -10.77 19.73 -14.08
C ALA A 43 -11.77 18.94 -13.20
N GLN A 44 -12.83 18.39 -13.80
CA GLN A 44 -13.76 17.51 -13.09
C GLN A 44 -13.08 16.20 -12.66
N CYS A 45 -12.12 15.68 -13.44
CA CYS A 45 -11.33 14.52 -13.02
C CYS A 45 -10.52 14.81 -11.75
N VAL A 46 -9.95 16.01 -11.61
CA VAL A 46 -9.22 16.41 -10.39
C VAL A 46 -10.15 16.43 -9.18
N GLN A 47 -11.35 16.98 -9.34
CA GLN A 47 -12.36 16.96 -8.29
C GLN A 47 -12.75 15.52 -7.91
N GLY A 48 -13.06 14.68 -8.91
CA GLY A 48 -13.41 13.27 -8.68
C GLY A 48 -12.30 12.47 -8.00
N ARG A 49 -11.03 12.76 -8.29
CA ARG A 49 -9.89 12.16 -7.59
C ARG A 49 -9.88 12.57 -6.11
N ASN A 50 -9.99 13.86 -5.82
CA ASN A 50 -9.97 14.35 -4.44
C ASN A 50 -11.14 13.78 -3.62
N ASP A 51 -12.33 13.70 -4.23
CA ASP A 51 -13.51 13.09 -3.60
C ASP A 51 -13.33 11.59 -3.35
N CYS A 52 -12.68 10.88 -4.28
CA CYS A 52 -12.31 9.48 -4.11
C CYS A 52 -11.33 9.30 -2.95
N GLU A 53 -10.27 10.12 -2.88
CA GLU A 53 -9.27 10.05 -1.80
C GLU A 53 -9.89 10.34 -0.44
N GLN A 54 -10.75 11.35 -0.37
CA GLN A 54 -11.51 11.71 0.82
C GLN A 54 -12.39 10.54 1.29
N SER A 55 -13.15 9.96 0.36
CA SER A 55 -14.06 8.84 0.65
C SER A 55 -13.28 7.62 1.12
N CYS A 56 -12.19 7.28 0.42
CA CYS A 56 -11.35 6.15 0.78
C CYS A 56 -10.73 6.31 2.18
N ARG A 57 -10.30 7.53 2.55
CA ARG A 57 -9.80 7.80 3.90
C ARG A 57 -10.87 7.53 4.95
N VAL A 58 -12.07 8.06 4.75
CA VAL A 58 -13.20 7.88 5.68
C VAL A 58 -13.61 6.41 5.77
N ASP A 59 -13.67 5.69 4.65
CA ASP A 59 -14.03 4.27 4.62
C ASP A 59 -13.00 3.40 5.35
N ASN A 60 -11.70 3.70 5.19
CA ASN A 60 -10.65 3.00 5.89
C ASN A 60 -10.68 3.28 7.40
N GLU A 61 -10.88 4.54 7.80
CA GLU A 61 -11.06 4.91 9.21
C GLU A 61 -12.28 4.19 9.82
N ASN A 62 -13.41 4.18 9.12
CA ASN A 62 -14.61 3.47 9.54
C ASN A 62 -14.38 1.96 9.64
N CYS A 63 -13.66 1.36 8.69
CA CYS A 63 -13.28 -0.04 8.76
C CYS A 63 -12.46 -0.33 10.02
N ARG A 64 -11.46 0.48 10.32
CA ARG A 64 -10.58 0.31 11.49
C ARG A 64 -11.37 0.45 12.78
N LEU A 65 -12.25 1.44 12.88
CA LEU A 65 -13.12 1.62 14.05
C LEU A 65 -14.05 0.42 14.26
N ARG A 66 -14.65 -0.11 13.19
CA ARG A 66 -15.49 -1.32 13.26
C ARG A 66 -14.66 -2.53 13.69
N ALA A 67 -13.46 -2.72 13.14
CA ALA A 67 -12.58 -3.81 13.53
C ALA A 67 -12.19 -3.75 15.01
N GLN A 68 -11.88 -2.56 15.53
CA GLN A 68 -11.58 -2.35 16.95
C GLN A 68 -12.80 -2.63 17.85
N GLN A 69 -13.98 -2.18 17.44
CA GLN A 69 -15.20 -2.43 18.19
C GLN A 69 -15.55 -3.93 18.23
N SER A 70 -15.43 -4.62 17.09
CA SER A 70 -15.61 -6.08 17.01
C SER A 70 -14.60 -6.81 17.89
N ALA A 71 -13.32 -6.41 17.86
CA ALA A 71 -12.28 -7.01 18.70
C ALA A 71 -12.59 -6.91 20.19
N LEU A 72 -13.13 -5.77 20.65
CA LEU A 72 -13.55 -5.59 22.03
C LEU A 72 -14.71 -6.53 22.41
N PHE A 73 -15.71 -6.65 21.54
CA PHE A 73 -16.85 -7.53 21.75
C PHE A 73 -16.44 -9.01 21.77
N GLU A 74 -15.64 -9.45 20.80
CA GLU A 74 -15.11 -10.81 20.72
C GLU A 74 -14.25 -11.17 21.94
N TYR A 75 -13.38 -10.26 22.36
CA TYR A 75 -12.58 -10.44 23.57
C TYR A 75 -13.46 -10.58 24.82
N LYS A 76 -14.51 -9.75 24.96
CA LYS A 76 -15.44 -9.85 26.09
C LYS A 76 -16.13 -11.22 26.12
N HIS A 77 -16.64 -11.67 24.97
CA HIS A 77 -17.28 -12.99 24.86
C HIS A 77 -16.29 -14.12 25.19
N TYR A 78 -15.06 -14.07 24.65
CA TYR A 78 -13.99 -15.01 24.97
C TYR A 78 -13.70 -15.06 26.48
N LYS A 79 -13.57 -13.89 27.11
CA LYS A 79 -13.27 -13.78 28.55
C LYS A 79 -14.39 -14.38 29.40
N GLU A 80 -15.64 -14.07 29.09
CA GLU A 80 -16.81 -14.62 29.79
C GLU A 80 -16.84 -16.15 29.70
N GLU A 81 -16.58 -16.69 28.50
CA GLU A 81 -16.57 -18.12 28.25
C GLU A 81 -15.42 -18.86 28.96
N GLN A 82 -14.20 -18.30 28.93
CA GLN A 82 -13.07 -18.83 29.71
C GLN A 82 -13.36 -18.83 31.21
N THR A 83 -13.96 -17.76 31.73
CA THR A 83 -14.32 -17.63 33.15
C THR A 83 -15.35 -18.70 33.55
N ARG A 84 -16.37 -18.93 32.70
CA ARG A 84 -17.39 -19.96 32.92
C ARG A 84 -16.80 -21.37 32.98
N MET A 85 -15.77 -21.64 32.18
CA MET A 85 -15.06 -22.93 32.15
C MET A 85 -13.94 -23.05 33.19
N GLY A 86 -13.64 -22.00 33.97
CA GLY A 86 -12.53 -22.00 34.92
C GLY A 86 -11.15 -22.07 34.26
N LEU A 87 -11.04 -21.62 33.01
CA LEU A 87 -9.80 -21.67 32.21
C LEU A 87 -9.04 -20.32 32.28
N PRO A 88 -7.71 -20.33 32.09
CA PRO A 88 -6.91 -19.12 32.09
C PRO A 88 -7.18 -18.23 30.86
N ILE A 89 -7.26 -16.92 31.09
CA ILE A 89 -7.39 -15.91 30.02
C ILE A 89 -6.00 -15.67 29.42
N ASN A 90 -5.74 -16.21 28.23
CA ASN A 90 -4.44 -16.15 27.54
C ASN A 90 -4.43 -15.29 26.27
N LYS A 91 -5.57 -14.71 25.89
CA LYS A 91 -5.68 -13.77 24.77
C LYS A 91 -5.97 -12.36 25.28
N THR A 92 -5.60 -11.38 24.46
CA THR A 92 -5.83 -9.95 24.65
C THR A 92 -6.75 -9.43 23.55
N ILE A 93 -7.23 -8.19 23.66
CA ILE A 93 -8.06 -7.55 22.62
C ILE A 93 -7.34 -7.55 21.26
N LYS A 94 -6.02 -7.38 21.25
CA LYS A 94 -5.21 -7.35 20.02
C LYS A 94 -5.27 -8.66 19.24
N ASP A 95 -5.45 -9.80 19.92
CA ASP A 95 -5.59 -11.11 19.26
C ASP A 95 -6.88 -11.23 18.43
N PHE A 96 -7.84 -10.34 18.67
CA PHE A 96 -9.10 -10.23 17.94
C PHE A 96 -9.13 -9.03 16.99
N ASP A 97 -8.07 -8.19 16.97
CA ASP A 97 -8.02 -7.03 16.08
C ASP A 97 -7.82 -7.46 14.62
N ARG A 98 -8.79 -7.12 13.78
CA ARG A 98 -8.78 -7.38 12.33
C ARG A 98 -8.56 -6.11 11.50
N SER A 99 -8.07 -5.04 12.12
CA SER A 99 -7.84 -3.76 11.45
C SER A 99 -6.81 -3.84 10.31
N SER A 100 -5.92 -4.83 10.32
CA SER A 100 -4.99 -5.12 9.22
C SER A 100 -5.69 -5.52 7.91
N SER A 101 -6.92 -6.04 7.98
CA SER A 101 -7.71 -6.40 6.79
C SER A 101 -8.38 -5.19 6.14
N CYS A 102 -8.33 -4.01 6.78
CA CYS A 102 -8.86 -2.80 6.19
C CYS A 102 -8.01 -2.40 4.98
N ASN A 103 -8.69 -2.28 3.83
CA ASN A 103 -8.04 -1.98 2.57
C ASN A 103 -7.35 -0.61 2.62
N ASN A 104 -6.08 -0.56 2.21
CA ASN A 104 -5.34 0.69 2.05
C ASN A 104 -5.14 1.05 0.56
N SER A 105 -5.49 0.17 -0.39
CA SER A 105 -5.34 0.47 -1.82
C SER A 105 -6.56 1.24 -2.34
N CYS A 106 -6.45 2.56 -2.31
CA CYS A 106 -7.38 3.47 -2.98
C CYS A 106 -7.01 3.56 -4.47
N HIS A 107 -7.87 3.10 -5.36
CA HIS A 107 -7.65 3.13 -6.81
C HIS A 107 -7.92 4.51 -7.46
N CYS A 108 -7.84 5.60 -6.69
CA CYS A 108 -8.19 6.95 -7.13
C CYS A 108 -7.26 7.46 -8.24
N GLU A 109 -5.97 7.14 -8.16
CA GLU A 109 -4.99 7.51 -9.17
C GLU A 109 -5.22 6.80 -10.51
N SER A 110 -5.60 5.51 -10.49
CA SER A 110 -5.95 4.80 -11.73
C SER A 110 -7.21 5.38 -12.37
N THR A 111 -8.25 5.64 -11.58
CA THR A 111 -9.49 6.26 -12.07
C THR A 111 -9.25 7.65 -12.61
N TYR A 112 -8.37 8.43 -11.96
CA TYR A 112 -7.97 9.75 -12.43
C TYR A 112 -7.30 9.70 -13.80
N ARG A 113 -6.33 8.79 -14.00
CA ARG A 113 -5.65 8.62 -15.30
C ARG A 113 -6.62 8.24 -16.41
N GLU A 114 -7.56 7.34 -16.12
CA GLU A 114 -8.59 6.92 -17.09
C GLU A 114 -9.54 8.07 -17.44
N CYS A 115 -10.01 8.81 -16.45
CA CYS A 115 -10.83 10.02 -16.64
C CYS A 115 -10.10 11.06 -17.49
N TYR A 116 -8.84 11.34 -17.15
CA TYR A 116 -8.02 12.34 -17.82
C TYR A 116 -7.82 11.99 -19.31
N SER A 117 -7.53 10.72 -19.60
CA SER A 117 -7.39 10.20 -20.97
C SER A 117 -8.70 10.28 -21.75
N THR A 118 -9.83 9.96 -21.11
CA THR A 118 -11.17 10.03 -21.72
C THR A 118 -11.57 11.46 -22.08
N CYS A 119 -11.17 12.45 -21.28
CA CYS A 119 -11.35 13.86 -21.59
C CYS A 119 -10.46 14.38 -22.74
N GLY A 120 -9.60 13.53 -23.33
CA GLY A 120 -8.67 13.88 -24.40
C GLY A 120 -7.35 14.48 -23.91
N GLY A 121 -7.08 14.44 -22.61
CA GLY A 121 -5.75 14.70 -22.07
C GLY A 121 -4.80 13.53 -22.33
N GLU A 122 -3.51 13.79 -22.39
CA GLU A 122 -2.51 12.75 -22.58
C GLU A 122 -1.85 12.40 -21.24
N VAL A 123 -1.77 11.10 -20.93
CA VAL A 123 -1.11 10.53 -19.75
C VAL A 123 0.13 9.79 -20.21
N ARG A 124 1.33 10.23 -19.78
CA ARG A 124 2.59 9.57 -20.13
C ARG A 124 3.21 8.88 -18.93
N GLU A 125 3.36 7.57 -19.05
CA GLU A 125 4.09 6.74 -18.10
C GLU A 125 5.60 6.83 -18.35
N HIS A 126 6.39 6.96 -17.29
CA HIS A 126 7.84 6.93 -17.34
C HIS A 126 8.42 6.24 -16.10
N GLN A 127 9.54 5.54 -16.28
CA GLN A 127 10.26 4.89 -15.20
C GLN A 127 11.29 5.87 -14.64
N VAL A 128 11.16 6.21 -13.35
CA VAL A 128 12.08 7.09 -12.63
C VAL A 128 12.87 6.24 -11.64
N CYS A 129 14.20 6.37 -11.68
CA CYS A 129 15.00 5.72 -10.67
C CYS A 129 14.90 6.47 -9.33
N VAL A 130 14.48 5.76 -8.29
CA VAL A 130 14.25 6.32 -6.95
C VAL A 130 15.32 5.91 -5.93
N ALA A 131 16.11 4.87 -6.24
CA ALA A 131 17.25 4.47 -5.40
C ALA A 131 18.33 3.72 -6.20
N PHE A 132 19.58 3.84 -5.76
CA PHE A 132 20.75 3.17 -6.36
C PHE A 132 20.99 3.46 -7.84
N CYS A 133 20.59 4.64 -8.32
CA CYS A 133 20.62 5.05 -9.74
C CYS A 133 22.02 5.15 -10.34
N ASP A 134 23.02 5.41 -9.49
CA ASP A 134 24.42 5.54 -9.92
C ASP A 134 25.16 4.20 -9.96
N LYS A 135 24.55 3.13 -9.44
CA LYS A 135 25.10 1.78 -9.51
C LYS A 135 24.84 1.21 -10.89
N LYS A 136 25.72 1.53 -11.83
CA LYS A 136 25.81 0.80 -13.10
C LYS A 136 26.09 -0.68 -12.77
N ALA A 137 25.18 -1.55 -13.19
CA ALA A 137 25.35 -3.00 -13.10
C ALA A 137 26.58 -3.45 -13.91
#